data_AF-A0A921SNZ4-F1
#
_entry.id   AF-A0A921SNZ4-F1
#
_cell.length_a   1.000
_cell.length_b   1.000
_cell.length_c   1.000
_cell.angle_alpha   90.00
_cell.angle_beta   90.00
_cell.angle_gamma   90.00
#
_symmetry.space_group_name_H-M   'P 1'
#
loop_
_entity.id
_entity.type
_entity.pdbx_description
1 polymer ?
#
loop_
_entity_poly.entity_id
_entity_poly.type
_entity_poly.pdbx_seq_one_letter_code
_entity_poly.pdbx_strand_id
1 'polypeptide(L)'
;MLSRFSPRVQRIIILTALSLIPLIYAGLLVWSVKDPTGDLSTMGAAIVNEDSPTTDSDGKRLALGQDLTDELLDSDDSFTWATMDADEATTALEGGEVRAVLTIPEDFSSAAASLGDEDPMAATASRLTIQTDDASNIVIGNIGAKVGEAVRTSVAQQVSEEFLAQVTVGFNEIGDNLAEAADGAHDLSDGTGSAKDGADDLVVGLDTLTDGAYDLSDGASQLAAGASTAATGASQLADGLGELDEQTSTLPDAARALDDGANRLVDGAKDLRDGAGDLFDGLGTAASGADDLATGADDALSGAQELEQGAGDLADSTGPLADGAAKVAA
;
A
#
# COMPACT_ATOMS: atom_id res chain seq x y z
N MET A 1 -6.49 108.51 -67.25
CA MET A 1 -5.23 108.91 -66.59
C MET A 1 -4.03 108.06 -67.04
N LEU A 2 -3.78 107.90 -68.35
CA LEU A 2 -2.62 107.13 -68.84
C LEU A 2 -1.69 107.94 -69.78
N SER A 3 -1.95 109.23 -70.00
CA SER A 3 -1.15 110.11 -70.88
C SER A 3 0.01 110.84 -70.19
N ARG A 4 0.35 110.50 -68.93
CA ARG A 4 1.44 111.13 -68.17
C ARG A 4 2.68 110.25 -67.96
N PHE A 5 2.75 109.08 -68.60
CA PHE A 5 3.89 108.15 -68.47
C PHE A 5 4.57 107.89 -69.82
N SER A 6 5.89 107.74 -69.80
CA SER A 6 6.69 107.50 -71.02
C SER A 6 6.29 106.17 -71.68
N PRO A 7 6.44 106.01 -73.02
CA PRO A 7 5.96 104.83 -73.75
C PRO A 7 6.59 103.51 -73.25
N ARG A 8 7.76 103.56 -72.59
CA ARG A 8 8.36 102.40 -71.92
C ARG A 8 7.59 101.99 -70.65
N VAL A 9 7.19 102.96 -69.82
CA VAL A 9 6.43 102.70 -68.59
C VAL A 9 5.03 102.21 -68.92
N GLN A 10 4.41 102.72 -69.99
CA GLN A 10 3.08 102.27 -70.42
C GLN A 10 3.08 100.81 -70.90
N ARG A 11 4.13 100.36 -71.61
CA ARG A 11 4.28 98.94 -71.99
C ARG A 11 4.50 98.03 -70.78
N ILE A 12 5.27 98.49 -69.79
CA ILE A 12 5.49 97.74 -68.55
C ILE A 12 4.17 97.60 -67.79
N ILE A 13 3.39 98.67 -67.62
CA ILE A 13 2.09 98.62 -66.92
C ILE A 13 1.12 97.65 -67.63
N ILE A 14 1.04 97.69 -68.97
CA ILE A 14 0.16 96.79 -69.73
C ILE A 14 0.61 95.32 -69.59
N LEU A 15 1.92 95.04 -69.68
CA LEU A 15 2.43 93.68 -69.53
C LEU A 15 2.28 93.14 -68.11
N THR A 16 2.47 93.98 -67.08
CA THR A 16 2.24 93.62 -65.68
C THR A 16 0.76 93.35 -65.40
N ALA A 17 -0.14 94.19 -65.93
CA ALA A 17 -1.58 93.98 -65.81
C ALA A 17 -2.05 92.69 -66.53
N LEU A 18 -1.50 92.39 -67.72
CA LEU A 18 -1.83 91.19 -68.48
C LEU A 18 -1.30 89.90 -67.83
N SER A 19 -0.16 89.97 -67.14
CA SER A 19 0.40 88.85 -66.34
C SER A 19 -0.36 88.59 -65.04
N LEU A 20 -1.08 89.59 -64.51
CA LEU A 20 -1.84 89.48 -63.27
C LEU A 20 -3.16 88.72 -63.45
N ILE A 21 -3.78 88.80 -64.64
CA ILE A 21 -5.07 88.14 -64.89
C ILE A 21 -4.96 86.59 -64.74
N PRO A 22 -3.98 85.89 -65.37
CA PRO A 22 -3.79 84.46 -65.16
C PRO A 22 -3.38 84.10 -63.73
N LEU A 23 -2.64 84.98 -63.04
CA LEU A 23 -2.16 84.77 -61.68
C LEU A 23 -3.29 84.88 -60.65
N ILE A 24 -4.24 85.80 -60.87
CA ILE A 24 -5.48 85.89 -60.09
C ILE A 24 -6.35 84.66 -60.33
N TYR A 25 -6.46 84.19 -61.57
CA TYR A 25 -7.25 83.00 -61.90
C TYR A 25 -6.63 81.72 -61.34
N ALA A 26 -5.30 81.58 -61.42
CA ALA A 26 -4.56 80.49 -60.80
C ALA A 26 -4.63 80.55 -59.27
N GLY A 27 -4.59 81.74 -58.67
CA GLY A 27 -4.80 81.95 -57.23
C GLY A 27 -6.20 81.54 -56.78
N LEU A 28 -7.25 81.93 -57.53
CA LEU A 28 -8.63 81.51 -57.28
C LEU A 28 -8.83 79.99 -57.43
N LEU A 29 -8.19 79.37 -58.42
CA LEU A 29 -8.27 77.91 -58.60
C LEU A 29 -7.49 77.13 -57.56
N VAL A 30 -6.30 77.60 -57.14
CA VAL A 30 -5.54 76.97 -56.05
C VAL A 30 -6.26 77.14 -54.71
N TRP A 31 -6.90 78.28 -54.47
CA TRP A 31 -7.74 78.49 -53.30
C TRP A 31 -9.00 77.60 -53.35
N SER A 32 -9.63 77.46 -54.52
CA SER A 32 -10.80 76.60 -54.73
C SER A 32 -10.51 75.09 -54.68
N VAL A 33 -9.29 74.66 -54.97
CA VAL A 33 -8.88 73.24 -54.94
C VAL A 33 -8.35 72.85 -53.56
N LYS A 34 -7.79 73.79 -52.80
CA LYS A 34 -7.30 73.54 -51.45
C LYS A 34 -8.42 73.62 -50.40
N ASP A 35 -9.56 74.20 -50.77
CA ASP A 35 -10.76 74.26 -49.95
C ASP A 35 -12.05 74.31 -50.81
N PRO A 36 -12.42 73.20 -51.50
CA PRO A 36 -13.62 73.14 -52.35
C PRO A 36 -14.94 73.16 -51.56
N THR A 37 -14.85 73.03 -50.23
CA THR A 37 -15.93 73.07 -49.25
C THR A 37 -15.57 74.13 -48.20
N GLY A 38 -15.38 75.38 -48.64
CA GLY A 38 -15.14 76.49 -47.72
C GLY A 38 -16.16 76.47 -46.59
N ASP A 39 -15.68 76.23 -45.37
CA ASP A 39 -16.40 76.31 -44.10
C ASP A 39 -17.87 75.84 -44.20
N LEU A 40 -18.07 74.55 -44.53
CA LEU A 40 -19.29 73.88 -44.13
C LEU A 40 -19.22 73.82 -42.60
N SER A 41 -19.76 74.85 -41.94
CA SER A 41 -20.03 74.84 -40.50
C SER A 41 -20.42 73.42 -40.09
N THR A 42 -19.67 72.79 -39.20
CA THR A 42 -20.05 71.49 -38.65
C THR A 42 -21.52 71.59 -38.25
N MET A 43 -22.35 70.74 -38.82
CA MET A 43 -23.78 70.85 -38.54
C MET A 43 -23.96 70.45 -37.08
N GLY A 44 -24.53 71.33 -36.26
CA GLY A 44 -24.89 70.96 -34.90
C GLY A 44 -25.86 69.78 -34.95
N ALA A 45 -25.62 68.76 -34.13
CA ALA A 45 -26.54 67.64 -33.96
C ALA A 45 -26.76 67.40 -32.47
N ALA A 46 -28.00 67.17 -32.09
CA ALA A 46 -28.35 66.85 -30.71
C ALA A 46 -28.43 65.34 -30.51
N ILE A 47 -27.93 64.88 -29.37
CA ILE A 47 -28.16 63.53 -28.86
C ILE A 47 -29.09 63.65 -27.66
N VAL A 48 -30.27 63.03 -27.75
CA VAL A 48 -31.18 62.84 -26.64
C VAL A 48 -31.02 61.40 -26.20
N ASN A 49 -30.31 61.19 -25.09
CA ASN A 49 -30.07 59.85 -24.56
C ASN A 49 -31.02 59.57 -23.39
N GLU A 50 -32.09 58.80 -23.64
CA GLU A 50 -33.03 58.35 -22.62
C GLU A 50 -32.68 56.97 -22.06
N ASP A 51 -31.66 56.31 -22.63
CA ASP A 51 -31.28 54.93 -22.30
C ASP A 51 -30.93 54.74 -20.82
N SER A 52 -31.44 53.65 -20.25
CA SER A 52 -31.07 53.21 -18.90
C SER A 52 -30.10 52.02 -18.95
N PRO A 53 -28.97 52.08 -18.23
CA PRO A 53 -28.02 50.99 -18.19
C PRO A 53 -28.68 49.74 -17.59
N THR A 54 -28.44 48.58 -18.22
CA THR A 54 -28.91 47.28 -17.74
C THR A 54 -27.74 46.42 -17.26
N THR A 55 -28.02 45.18 -16.91
CA THR A 55 -27.03 44.15 -16.65
C THR A 55 -27.22 43.00 -17.64
N ASP A 56 -26.14 42.41 -18.13
CA ASP A 56 -26.19 41.17 -18.91
C ASP A 56 -26.40 39.92 -18.04
N SER A 57 -26.47 38.75 -18.68
CA SER A 57 -26.67 37.44 -18.03
C SER A 57 -25.58 37.08 -17.02
N ASP A 58 -24.41 37.73 -17.09
CA ASP A 58 -23.23 37.48 -16.27
C ASP A 58 -23.05 38.52 -15.14
N GLY A 59 -24.00 39.45 -14.99
CA GLY A 59 -23.99 40.43 -13.91
C GLY A 59 -23.19 41.70 -14.20
N LYS A 60 -22.74 41.92 -15.45
CA LYS A 60 -21.95 43.09 -15.85
C LYS A 60 -22.84 44.21 -16.39
N ARG A 61 -22.54 45.46 -16.01
CA ARG A 61 -23.29 46.65 -16.44
C ARG A 61 -23.12 46.87 -17.95
N LEU A 62 -24.24 46.93 -18.66
CA LEU A 62 -24.34 47.23 -20.07
C LEU A 62 -24.97 48.63 -20.24
N ALA A 63 -24.22 49.59 -20.77
CA ALA A 63 -24.62 50.98 -20.93
C ALA A 63 -24.43 51.48 -22.37
N LEU A 64 -24.95 50.73 -23.34
CA LEU A 64 -24.75 50.96 -24.76
C LEU A 64 -25.23 52.32 -25.26
N GLY A 65 -26.29 52.88 -24.68
CA GLY A 65 -26.74 54.23 -25.05
C GLY A 65 -25.73 55.29 -24.63
N GLN A 66 -25.09 55.10 -23.47
CA GLN A 66 -23.99 55.94 -23.02
C GLN A 66 -22.74 55.75 -23.91
N ASP A 67 -22.37 54.50 -24.20
CA ASP A 67 -21.21 54.19 -25.06
C ASP A 67 -21.39 54.77 -26.48
N LEU A 68 -22.60 54.69 -27.05
CA LEU A 68 -22.95 55.30 -28.33
C LEU A 68 -22.92 56.83 -28.28
N THR A 69 -23.38 57.42 -27.16
CA THR A 69 -23.33 58.87 -26.95
C THR A 69 -21.89 59.35 -26.92
N ASP A 70 -21.03 58.68 -26.16
CA ASP A 70 -19.62 59.04 -26.00
C ASP A 70 -18.86 58.90 -27.33
N GLU A 71 -19.09 57.83 -28.10
CA GLU A 71 -18.49 57.63 -29.44
C GLU A 71 -18.94 58.72 -30.44
N LEU A 72 -20.21 59.14 -30.39
CA LEU A 72 -20.71 60.20 -31.27
C LEU A 72 -20.18 61.58 -30.84
N LEU A 73 -20.06 61.86 -29.55
CA LEU A 73 -19.47 63.11 -29.03
C LEU A 73 -17.98 63.25 -29.37
N ASP A 74 -17.24 62.14 -29.43
CA ASP A 74 -15.82 62.13 -29.81
C ASP A 74 -15.62 62.18 -31.34
N SER A 75 -16.70 62.08 -32.12
CA SER A 75 -16.64 62.13 -33.58
C SER A 75 -16.51 63.58 -34.11
N ASP A 76 -15.36 63.90 -34.69
CA ASP A 76 -15.04 65.26 -35.19
C ASP A 76 -15.44 65.52 -36.66
N ASP A 77 -16.03 64.52 -37.34
CA ASP A 77 -16.26 64.58 -38.78
C ASP A 77 -17.74 64.80 -39.15
N SER A 78 -18.03 65.94 -39.77
CA SER A 78 -19.32 66.37 -40.40
C SER A 78 -20.42 66.91 -39.47
N PHE A 79 -20.50 66.45 -38.22
CA PHE A 79 -21.46 66.95 -37.22
C PHE A 79 -20.74 67.26 -35.91
N THR A 80 -21.14 68.34 -35.25
CA THR A 80 -20.74 68.60 -33.86
C THR A 80 -21.88 68.16 -32.97
N TRP A 81 -21.68 67.04 -32.28
CA TRP A 81 -22.68 66.46 -31.42
C TRP A 81 -22.69 67.14 -30.05
N ALA A 82 -23.89 67.35 -29.52
CA ALA A 82 -24.09 67.83 -28.15
C ALA A 82 -25.24 67.06 -27.50
N THR A 83 -25.09 66.71 -26.23
CA THR A 83 -26.17 66.12 -25.45
C THR A 83 -27.18 67.19 -25.05
N MET A 84 -28.46 66.92 -25.24
CA MET A 84 -29.56 67.83 -24.90
C MET A 84 -30.73 67.04 -24.31
N ASP A 85 -31.56 67.71 -23.51
CA ASP A 85 -32.85 67.15 -23.11
C ASP A 85 -33.83 67.14 -24.31
N ALA A 86 -34.85 66.28 -24.29
CA ALA A 86 -35.79 66.11 -25.42
C ALA A 86 -36.47 67.43 -25.87
N ASP A 87 -36.89 68.24 -24.90
CA ASP A 87 -37.54 69.55 -25.15
C ASP A 87 -36.56 70.58 -25.73
N GLU A 88 -35.31 70.56 -25.26
CA GLU A 88 -34.23 71.43 -25.72
C GLU A 88 -33.82 71.06 -27.15
N ALA A 89 -33.62 69.76 -27.42
CA ALA A 89 -33.28 69.26 -28.74
C ALA A 89 -34.35 69.59 -29.79
N THR A 90 -35.63 69.49 -29.41
CA THR A 90 -36.75 69.86 -30.28
C THR A 90 -36.72 71.36 -30.61
N THR A 91 -36.52 72.20 -29.59
CA THR A 91 -36.43 73.66 -29.77
C THR A 91 -35.21 74.06 -30.60
N ALA A 92 -34.05 73.41 -30.38
CA ALA A 92 -32.83 73.64 -31.12
C ALA A 92 -32.96 73.21 -32.60
N LEU A 93 -33.74 72.15 -32.87
CA LEU A 93 -34.04 71.69 -34.23
C LEU A 93 -34.97 72.68 -34.97
N GLU A 94 -36.05 73.12 -34.32
CA GLU A 94 -36.97 74.12 -34.88
C GLU A 94 -36.30 75.50 -35.06
N GLY A 95 -35.40 75.86 -34.15
CA GLY A 95 -34.59 77.07 -34.20
C GLY A 95 -33.46 77.02 -35.23
N GLY A 96 -33.17 75.85 -35.79
CA GLY A 96 -32.08 75.62 -36.75
C GLY A 96 -30.68 75.69 -36.15
N GLU A 97 -30.57 75.65 -34.81
CA GLU A 97 -29.31 75.57 -34.06
C GLU A 97 -28.65 74.20 -34.25
N VAL A 98 -29.47 73.15 -34.24
CA VAL A 98 -29.08 71.82 -34.71
C VAL A 98 -29.83 71.47 -35.99
N ARG A 99 -29.21 70.64 -36.83
CA ARG A 99 -29.80 70.15 -38.09
C ARG A 99 -30.40 68.75 -37.94
N ALA A 100 -30.10 68.07 -36.84
CA ALA A 100 -30.60 66.75 -36.54
C ALA A 100 -30.68 66.49 -35.04
N VAL A 101 -31.63 65.65 -34.65
CA VAL A 101 -31.76 65.10 -33.30
C VAL A 101 -31.74 63.58 -33.41
N LEU A 102 -30.79 62.94 -32.74
CA LEU A 102 -30.76 61.50 -32.52
C LEU A 102 -31.36 61.21 -31.15
N THR A 103 -32.44 60.44 -31.10
CA THR A 103 -33.02 59.94 -29.85
C THR A 103 -32.64 58.49 -29.64
N ILE A 104 -31.96 58.21 -28.52
CA ILE A 104 -31.68 56.88 -28.02
C ILE A 104 -32.78 56.54 -26.99
N PRO A 105 -33.62 55.52 -27.24
CA PRO A 105 -34.74 55.21 -26.37
C PRO A 105 -34.29 54.58 -25.04
N GLU A 106 -35.15 54.64 -24.02
CA GLU A 106 -34.91 54.13 -22.66
C GLU A 106 -34.53 52.64 -22.61
N ASP A 107 -35.03 51.85 -23.56
CA ASP A 107 -34.83 50.41 -23.63
C ASP A 107 -33.59 49.99 -24.44
N PHE A 108 -32.76 50.93 -24.92
CA PHE A 108 -31.70 50.62 -25.88
C PHE A 108 -30.69 49.56 -25.40
N SER A 109 -30.16 49.72 -24.18
CA SER A 109 -29.23 48.77 -23.56
C SER A 109 -29.91 47.44 -23.21
N SER A 110 -31.15 47.47 -22.71
CA SER A 110 -31.90 46.25 -22.36
C SER A 110 -32.32 45.42 -23.58
N ALA A 111 -32.71 46.08 -24.66
CA ALA A 111 -33.00 45.47 -25.95
C ALA A 111 -31.78 44.72 -26.51
N ALA A 112 -30.59 45.30 -26.40
CA ALA A 112 -29.37 44.66 -26.86
C ALA A 112 -28.92 43.49 -25.97
N ALA A 113 -29.08 43.58 -24.64
CA ALA A 113 -28.83 42.45 -23.73
C ALA A 113 -29.66 41.21 -24.09
N SER A 114 -30.92 41.42 -24.50
CA SER A 114 -31.82 40.31 -24.88
C SER A 114 -31.45 39.59 -26.17
N LEU A 115 -30.56 40.16 -27.01
CA LEU A 115 -30.04 39.49 -28.21
C LEU A 115 -29.08 38.33 -27.87
N GLY A 116 -28.56 38.28 -26.64
CA GLY A 116 -27.73 37.19 -26.13
C GLY A 116 -28.50 36.07 -25.43
N ASP A 117 -29.83 36.20 -25.29
CA ASP A 117 -30.68 35.27 -24.55
C ASP A 117 -31.45 34.30 -25.48
N GLU A 118 -31.93 33.18 -24.94
CA GLU A 118 -32.46 32.04 -25.71
C GLU A 118 -33.80 32.30 -26.47
N ASP A 119 -34.41 33.48 -26.35
CA ASP A 119 -35.66 33.86 -27.04
C ASP A 119 -35.49 34.98 -28.08
N PRO A 120 -35.23 34.64 -29.36
CA PRO A 120 -35.03 35.63 -30.43
C PRO A 120 -36.29 36.43 -30.79
N MET A 121 -37.46 36.12 -30.20
CA MET A 121 -38.70 36.89 -30.40
C MET A 121 -38.92 37.97 -29.33
N ALA A 122 -38.13 37.98 -28.25
CA ALA A 122 -38.10 39.07 -27.26
C ALA A 122 -37.21 40.25 -27.69
N ALA A 123 -36.39 40.06 -28.71
CA ALA A 123 -35.52 41.07 -29.31
C ALA A 123 -36.34 42.17 -30.00
N THR A 124 -36.92 43.06 -29.21
CA THR A 124 -37.39 44.35 -29.72
C THR A 124 -36.14 45.15 -30.02
N ALA A 125 -35.73 45.21 -31.29
CA ALA A 125 -34.68 46.15 -31.70
C ALA A 125 -35.20 47.55 -31.37
N SER A 126 -34.70 48.11 -30.28
CA SER A 126 -34.87 49.50 -29.90
C SER A 126 -34.46 50.36 -31.10
N ARG A 127 -35.39 51.18 -31.59
CA ARG A 127 -35.17 51.96 -32.80
C ARG A 127 -34.64 53.33 -32.45
N LEU A 128 -33.36 53.54 -32.73
CA LEU A 128 -32.78 54.87 -32.80
C LEU A 128 -33.59 55.71 -33.79
N THR A 129 -34.06 56.87 -33.35
CA THR A 129 -34.87 57.77 -34.17
C THR A 129 -34.05 59.00 -34.51
N ILE A 130 -34.02 59.36 -35.79
CA ILE A 130 -33.34 60.56 -36.28
C ILE A 130 -34.40 61.52 -36.81
N GLN A 131 -34.47 62.73 -36.26
CA GLN A 131 -35.34 63.79 -36.72
C GLN A 131 -34.51 64.90 -37.37
N THR A 132 -34.90 65.36 -38.55
CA THR A 132 -34.22 66.43 -39.30
C THR A 132 -35.23 67.40 -39.89
N ASP A 133 -34.88 68.68 -39.97
CA ASP A 133 -35.70 69.71 -40.64
C ASP A 133 -35.51 69.71 -42.18
N ASP A 134 -34.49 69.00 -42.70
CA ASP A 134 -34.24 68.90 -44.13
C ASP A 134 -35.11 67.80 -44.79
N ALA A 135 -35.89 68.17 -45.81
CA ALA A 135 -36.68 67.26 -46.64
C ALA A 135 -35.85 66.49 -47.68
N SER A 136 -34.53 66.75 -47.76
CA SER A 136 -33.60 66.07 -48.65
C SER A 136 -32.96 64.84 -47.99
N ASN A 137 -32.91 63.70 -48.69
CA ASN A 137 -32.44 62.42 -48.15
C ASN A 137 -30.92 62.35 -47.89
N ILE A 138 -30.20 63.48 -47.99
CA ILE A 138 -28.73 63.56 -47.92
C ILE A 138 -28.24 63.61 -46.47
N VAL A 139 -28.91 64.39 -45.60
CA VAL A 139 -28.55 64.53 -44.17
C VAL A 139 -28.81 63.23 -43.42
N ILE A 140 -29.98 62.63 -43.64
CA ILE A 140 -30.38 61.35 -43.02
C ILE A 140 -29.42 60.22 -43.43
N GLY A 141 -28.97 60.17 -44.68
CA GLY A 141 -28.04 59.15 -45.16
C GLY A 141 -26.66 59.22 -44.50
N ASN A 142 -26.12 60.43 -44.31
CA ASN A 142 -24.82 60.63 -43.68
C ASN A 142 -24.86 60.41 -42.16
N ILE A 143 -25.92 60.86 -41.48
CA ILE A 143 -26.13 60.60 -40.05
C ILE A 143 -26.33 59.10 -39.81
N GLY A 144 -27.18 58.45 -40.60
CA GLY A 144 -27.40 57.01 -40.50
C GLY A 144 -26.12 56.20 -40.72
N ALA A 145 -25.23 56.64 -41.62
CA ALA A 145 -23.92 56.01 -41.80
C ALA A 145 -23.02 56.15 -40.57
N LYS A 146 -23.00 57.34 -39.93
CA LYS A 146 -22.17 57.62 -38.75
C LYS A 146 -22.69 56.95 -37.49
N VAL A 147 -23.99 57.00 -37.24
CA VAL A 147 -24.64 56.24 -36.16
C VAL A 147 -24.42 54.74 -36.37
N GLY A 148 -24.53 54.24 -37.61
CA GLY A 148 -24.25 52.84 -37.93
C GLY A 148 -22.78 52.44 -37.75
N GLU A 149 -21.83 53.34 -37.98
CA GLU A 149 -20.40 53.15 -37.71
C GLU A 149 -20.14 53.10 -36.19
N ALA A 150 -20.64 54.09 -35.44
CA ALA A 150 -20.50 54.15 -33.98
C ALA A 150 -21.10 52.91 -33.29
N VAL A 151 -22.33 52.51 -33.63
CA VAL A 151 -22.95 51.28 -33.11
C VAL A 151 -22.10 50.05 -33.42
N ARG A 152 -21.54 49.93 -34.64
CA ARG A 152 -20.66 48.81 -35.00
C ARG A 152 -19.40 48.80 -34.17
N THR A 153 -18.79 49.96 -33.93
CA THR A 153 -17.57 50.10 -33.12
C THR A 153 -17.83 49.70 -31.66
N SER A 154 -18.87 50.23 -31.03
CA SER A 154 -19.21 49.92 -29.63
C SER A 154 -19.51 48.44 -29.44
N VAL A 155 -20.30 47.84 -30.34
CA VAL A 155 -20.61 46.40 -30.29
C VAL A 155 -19.37 45.54 -30.55
N ALA A 156 -18.52 45.91 -31.52
CA ALA A 156 -17.29 45.17 -31.82
C ALA A 156 -16.27 45.20 -30.67
N GLN A 157 -16.13 46.35 -29.98
CA GLN A 157 -15.27 46.48 -28.81
C GLN A 157 -15.77 45.60 -27.66
N GLN A 158 -17.05 45.67 -27.35
CA GLN A 158 -17.64 44.90 -26.26
C GLN A 158 -17.57 43.39 -26.47
N VAL A 159 -17.90 42.91 -27.69
CA VAL A 159 -17.80 41.49 -28.02
C VAL A 159 -16.36 41.00 -27.99
N SER A 160 -15.40 41.82 -28.43
CA SER A 160 -13.98 41.43 -28.43
C SER A 160 -13.41 41.33 -27.02
N GLU A 161 -13.74 42.26 -26.13
CA GLU A 161 -13.27 42.22 -24.73
C GLU A 161 -13.86 41.03 -23.97
N GLU A 162 -15.15 40.76 -24.15
CA GLU A 162 -15.84 39.67 -23.49
C GLU A 162 -15.35 38.30 -23.98
N PHE A 163 -15.21 38.13 -25.30
CA PHE A 163 -14.68 36.91 -25.87
C PHE A 163 -13.25 36.61 -25.37
N LEU A 164 -12.37 37.62 -25.32
CA LEU A 164 -11.00 37.43 -24.83
C LEU A 164 -10.95 37.10 -23.34
N ALA A 165 -11.82 37.71 -22.53
CA ALA A 165 -11.95 37.39 -21.11
C ALA A 165 -12.42 35.94 -20.92
N GLN A 166 -13.50 35.55 -21.59
CA GLN A 166 -14.08 34.20 -21.48
C GLN A 166 -13.12 33.11 -22.00
N VAL A 167 -12.43 33.38 -23.10
CA VAL A 167 -11.41 32.46 -23.64
C VAL A 167 -10.24 32.30 -22.66
N THR A 168 -9.81 33.38 -22.01
CA THR A 168 -8.73 33.31 -21.01
C THR A 168 -9.14 32.51 -19.78
N VAL A 169 -10.35 32.72 -19.26
CA VAL A 169 -10.89 31.93 -18.14
C VAL A 169 -10.99 30.46 -18.52
N GLY A 170 -11.58 30.14 -19.68
CA GLY A 170 -11.69 28.77 -20.16
C GLY A 170 -10.35 28.07 -20.34
N PHE A 171 -9.32 28.76 -20.84
CA PHE A 171 -7.97 28.19 -20.94
C PHE A 171 -7.30 27.95 -19.58
N ASN A 172 -7.50 28.85 -18.61
CA ASN A 172 -7.02 28.63 -17.25
C ASN A 172 -7.72 27.43 -16.60
N GLU A 173 -9.04 27.31 -16.76
CA GLU A 173 -9.80 26.17 -16.26
C GLU A 173 -9.37 24.85 -16.92
N ILE A 174 -9.11 24.83 -18.23
CA ILE A 174 -8.53 23.66 -18.90
C ILE A 174 -7.13 23.35 -18.36
N GLY A 175 -6.31 24.38 -18.11
CA GLY A 175 -4.98 24.23 -17.52
C GLY A 175 -5.03 23.60 -16.13
N ASP A 176 -5.92 24.09 -15.27
CA ASP A 176 -6.14 23.57 -13.92
C ASP A 176 -6.65 22.12 -13.94
N ASN A 177 -7.65 21.83 -14.78
CA ASN A 177 -8.15 20.46 -14.95
C ASN A 177 -7.08 19.49 -15.50
N LEU A 178 -6.20 19.97 -16.39
CA LEU A 178 -5.10 19.16 -16.91
C LEU A 178 -4.02 18.92 -15.85
N ALA A 179 -3.76 19.90 -14.99
CA ALA A 179 -2.86 19.75 -13.85
C ALA A 179 -3.42 18.73 -12.86
N GLU A 180 -4.71 18.82 -12.50
CA GLU A 180 -5.37 17.84 -11.63
C GLU A 180 -5.36 16.44 -12.23
N ALA A 181 -5.59 16.30 -13.54
CA ALA A 181 -5.49 15.02 -14.23
C ALA A 181 -4.06 14.46 -14.22
N ALA A 182 -3.03 15.32 -14.34
CA ALA A 182 -1.63 14.92 -14.25
C ALA A 182 -1.27 14.46 -12.83
N ASP A 183 -1.74 15.16 -11.79
CA ASP A 183 -1.56 14.78 -10.39
C ASP A 183 -2.26 13.44 -10.11
N GLY A 184 -3.51 13.27 -10.57
CA GLY A 184 -4.23 12.01 -10.45
C GLY A 184 -3.56 10.83 -11.18
N ALA A 185 -2.89 11.09 -12.31
CA ALA A 185 -2.08 10.08 -13.01
C ALA A 185 -0.81 9.72 -12.23
N HIS A 186 -0.19 10.70 -11.56
CA HIS A 186 0.96 10.48 -10.69
C HIS A 186 0.56 9.64 -9.47
N ASP A 187 -0.54 9.98 -8.80
CA ASP A 187 -1.08 9.21 -7.68
C ASP A 187 -1.41 7.77 -8.07
N LEU A 188 -1.99 7.56 -9.26
CA LEU A 188 -2.26 6.22 -9.78
C LEU A 188 -0.97 5.43 -10.06
N SER A 189 0.07 6.09 -10.57
CA SER A 189 1.38 5.49 -10.79
C SER A 189 2.01 5.07 -9.46
N ASP A 190 2.01 5.95 -8.46
CA ASP A 190 2.54 5.68 -7.12
C ASP A 190 1.77 4.56 -6.41
N GLY A 191 0.43 4.56 -6.54
CA GLY A 191 -0.43 3.50 -6.04
C GLY A 191 -0.15 2.14 -6.72
N THR A 192 0.10 2.15 -8.03
CA THR A 192 0.48 0.94 -8.78
C THR A 192 1.85 0.42 -8.37
N GLY A 193 2.81 1.33 -8.11
CA GLY A 193 4.12 0.98 -7.56
C GLY A 193 3.99 0.32 -6.18
N SER A 194 3.22 0.93 -5.28
CA SER A 194 2.95 0.39 -3.94
C SER A 194 2.26 -0.98 -3.99
N ALA A 195 1.31 -1.17 -4.91
CA ALA A 195 0.63 -2.45 -5.11
C ALA A 195 1.58 -3.53 -5.63
N LYS A 196 2.51 -3.16 -6.51
CA LYS A 196 3.56 -4.07 -7.00
C LYS A 196 4.49 -4.47 -5.87
N ASP A 197 4.98 -3.53 -5.06
CA ASP A 197 5.86 -3.81 -3.94
C ASP A 197 5.17 -4.74 -2.93
N GLY A 198 3.89 -4.48 -2.59
CA GLY A 198 3.11 -5.37 -1.74
C GLY A 198 2.88 -6.76 -2.33
N ALA A 199 2.79 -6.89 -3.66
CA ALA A 199 2.71 -8.19 -4.32
C ALA A 199 4.05 -8.94 -4.29
N ASP A 200 5.16 -8.24 -4.47
CA ASP A 200 6.51 -8.82 -4.37
C ASP A 200 6.77 -9.29 -2.91
N ASP A 201 6.37 -8.51 -1.91
CA ASP A 201 6.40 -8.92 -0.49
C ASP A 201 5.55 -10.16 -0.21
N LEU A 202 4.36 -10.25 -0.82
CA LEU A 202 3.49 -11.42 -0.68
C LEU A 202 4.14 -12.68 -1.27
N VAL A 203 4.85 -12.57 -2.39
CA VAL A 203 5.60 -13.69 -2.99
C VAL A 203 6.69 -14.18 -2.04
N VAL A 204 7.47 -13.26 -1.44
CA VAL A 204 8.50 -13.62 -0.44
C VAL A 204 7.87 -14.28 0.80
N GLY A 205 6.74 -13.75 1.27
CA GLY A 205 6.00 -14.33 2.38
C GLY A 205 5.47 -15.73 2.08
N LEU A 206 5.01 -15.97 0.85
CA LEU A 206 4.55 -17.29 0.41
C LEU A 206 5.69 -18.30 0.30
N ASP A 207 6.85 -17.89 -0.21
CA ASP A 207 8.06 -18.72 -0.27
C ASP A 207 8.51 -19.14 1.14
N THR A 208 8.56 -18.18 2.07
CA THR A 208 8.85 -18.43 3.48
C THR A 208 7.84 -19.40 4.12
N LEU A 209 6.55 -19.26 3.79
CA LEU A 209 5.52 -20.17 4.28
C LEU A 209 5.69 -21.58 3.71
N THR A 210 6.06 -21.70 2.43
CA THR A 210 6.34 -22.98 1.78
C THR A 210 7.53 -23.68 2.42
N ASP A 211 8.64 -22.97 2.66
CA ASP A 211 9.80 -23.50 3.37
C ASP A 211 9.43 -23.97 4.79
N GLY A 212 8.68 -23.15 5.54
CA GLY A 212 8.19 -23.52 6.86
C GLY A 212 7.27 -24.75 6.85
N ALA A 213 6.49 -24.96 5.79
CA ALA A 213 5.67 -26.15 5.62
C ALA A 213 6.51 -27.41 5.34
N TYR A 214 7.59 -27.29 4.57
CA TYR A 214 8.55 -28.38 4.36
C TYR A 214 9.27 -28.74 5.67
N ASP A 215 9.77 -27.75 6.40
CA ASP A 215 10.40 -27.97 7.70
C ASP A 215 9.47 -28.67 8.69
N LEU A 216 8.19 -28.26 8.73
CA LEU A 216 7.17 -28.91 9.57
C LEU A 216 6.92 -30.37 9.15
N SER A 217 6.84 -30.65 7.85
CA SER A 217 6.67 -32.00 7.31
C SER A 217 7.86 -32.90 7.65
N ASP A 218 9.08 -32.39 7.53
CA ASP A 218 10.31 -33.10 7.88
C ASP A 218 10.38 -33.36 9.39
N GLY A 219 10.07 -32.36 10.21
CA GLY A 219 9.97 -32.50 11.66
C GLY A 219 8.94 -33.55 12.09
N ALA A 220 7.77 -33.58 11.45
CA ALA A 220 6.74 -34.59 11.69
C ALA A 220 7.21 -36.00 11.32
N SER A 221 7.96 -36.14 10.21
CA SER A 221 8.53 -37.41 9.78
C SER A 221 9.59 -37.92 10.75
N GLN A 222 10.47 -37.04 11.25
CA GLN A 222 11.46 -37.36 12.27
C GLN A 222 10.81 -37.78 13.59
N LEU A 223 9.76 -37.08 14.02
CA LEU A 223 9.00 -37.43 15.22
C LEU A 223 8.35 -38.81 15.10
N ALA A 224 7.76 -39.14 13.93
CA ALA A 224 7.17 -40.44 13.67
C ALA A 224 8.23 -41.57 13.73
N ALA A 225 9.41 -41.34 13.13
CA ALA A 225 10.53 -42.29 13.18
C ALA A 225 11.04 -42.49 14.62
N GLY A 226 11.16 -41.40 15.39
CA GLY A 226 11.53 -41.44 16.81
C GLY A 226 10.52 -42.23 17.65
N ALA A 227 9.22 -42.01 17.43
CA ALA A 227 8.15 -42.74 18.11
C ALA A 227 8.18 -44.24 17.79
N SER A 228 8.43 -44.61 16.53
CA SER A 228 8.57 -46.02 16.12
C SER A 228 9.80 -46.69 16.77
N THR A 229 10.92 -45.97 16.86
CA THR A 229 12.12 -46.42 17.55
C THR A 229 11.85 -46.65 19.04
N ALA A 230 11.18 -45.70 19.69
CA ALA A 230 10.81 -45.81 21.10
C ALA A 230 9.86 -47.00 21.36
N ALA A 231 8.87 -47.21 20.50
CA ALA A 231 7.96 -48.35 20.59
C ALA A 231 8.71 -49.70 20.44
N THR A 232 9.67 -49.77 19.51
CA THR A 232 10.52 -50.95 19.33
C THR A 232 11.36 -51.22 20.57
N GLY A 233 12.00 -50.19 21.13
CA GLY A 233 12.79 -50.33 22.36
C GLY A 233 11.95 -50.73 23.57
N ALA A 234 10.71 -50.22 23.68
CA ALA A 234 9.77 -50.63 24.72
C ALA A 234 9.37 -52.11 24.60
N SER A 235 9.14 -52.61 23.37
CA SER A 235 8.87 -54.04 23.13
C SER A 235 10.06 -54.89 23.55
N GLN A 236 11.28 -54.53 23.14
CA GLN A 236 12.50 -55.26 23.50
C GLN A 236 12.73 -55.29 25.02
N LEU A 237 12.44 -54.18 25.72
CA LEU A 237 12.51 -54.14 27.17
C LEU A 237 11.47 -55.07 27.81
N ALA A 238 10.24 -55.08 27.30
CA ALA A 238 9.19 -55.97 27.81
C ALA A 238 9.57 -57.45 27.61
N ASP A 239 10.08 -57.81 26.42
CA ASP A 239 10.55 -59.17 26.13
C ASP A 239 11.71 -59.57 27.06
N GLY A 240 12.69 -58.68 27.26
CA GLY A 240 13.82 -58.93 28.16
C GLY A 240 13.41 -59.06 29.63
N LEU A 241 12.38 -58.32 30.08
CA LEU A 241 11.81 -58.49 31.42
C LEU A 241 11.05 -59.82 31.56
N GLY A 242 10.37 -60.27 30.50
CA GLY A 242 9.74 -61.59 30.47
C GLY A 242 10.76 -62.72 30.59
N GLU A 243 11.85 -62.66 29.82
CA GLU A 243 12.94 -63.65 29.91
C GLU A 243 13.59 -63.65 31.31
N LEU A 244 13.81 -62.48 31.90
CA LEU A 244 14.36 -62.38 33.25
C LEU A 244 13.43 -63.03 34.29
N ASP A 245 12.12 -62.80 34.19
CA ASP A 245 11.13 -63.42 35.08
C ASP A 245 11.15 -64.96 34.92
N GLU A 246 11.16 -65.47 33.69
CA GLU A 246 11.23 -66.90 33.42
C GLU A 246 12.51 -67.53 33.98
N GLN A 247 13.68 -66.93 33.73
CA GLN A 247 14.96 -67.44 34.24
C GLN A 247 15.05 -67.39 35.76
N THR A 248 14.43 -66.40 36.40
CA THR A 248 14.50 -66.23 37.86
C THR A 248 13.39 -66.95 38.63
N SER A 249 12.35 -67.41 37.94
CA SER A 249 11.22 -68.14 38.54
C SER A 249 11.62 -69.39 39.35
N THR A 250 12.72 -70.05 38.96
CA THR A 250 13.18 -71.31 39.58
C THR A 250 14.21 -71.11 40.70
N LEU A 251 14.76 -69.90 40.86
CA LEU A 251 15.77 -69.61 41.88
C LEU A 251 15.32 -69.93 43.31
N PRO A 252 14.07 -69.62 43.72
CA PRO A 252 13.59 -69.96 45.06
C PRO A 252 13.61 -71.47 45.34
N ASP A 253 13.24 -72.30 44.35
CA ASP A 253 13.24 -73.75 44.51
C ASP A 253 14.65 -74.33 44.48
N ALA A 254 15.53 -73.80 43.63
CA ALA A 254 16.95 -74.15 43.65
C ALA A 254 17.60 -73.82 45.01
N ALA A 255 17.25 -72.66 45.59
CA ALA A 255 17.72 -72.26 46.92
C ALA A 255 17.23 -73.21 48.02
N ARG A 256 15.95 -73.63 47.98
CA ARG A 256 15.41 -74.64 48.91
C ARG A 256 16.10 -75.99 48.75
N ALA A 257 16.31 -76.45 47.52
CA ALA A 257 17.00 -77.71 47.25
C ALA A 257 18.45 -77.70 47.75
N LEU A 258 19.13 -76.55 47.67
CA LEU A 258 20.46 -76.37 48.22
C LEU A 258 20.46 -76.44 49.75
N ASP A 259 19.50 -75.79 50.41
CA ASP A 259 19.32 -75.84 51.88
C ASP A 259 19.05 -77.29 52.36
N ASP A 260 18.12 -77.99 51.71
CA ASP A 260 17.82 -79.40 51.98
C ASP A 260 19.04 -80.31 51.77
N GLY A 261 19.85 -80.04 50.74
CA GLY A 261 21.11 -80.73 50.49
C GLY A 261 22.13 -80.49 51.60
N ALA A 262 22.26 -79.25 52.08
CA ALA A 262 23.14 -78.89 53.17
C ALA A 262 22.72 -79.56 54.48
N ASN A 263 21.42 -79.59 54.79
CA ASN A 263 20.90 -80.27 55.98
C ASN A 263 21.18 -81.79 55.94
N ARG A 264 20.97 -82.44 54.78
CA ARG A 264 21.33 -83.86 54.60
C ARG A 264 22.81 -84.13 54.77
N LEU A 265 23.68 -83.23 54.30
CA LEU A 265 25.13 -83.36 54.49
C LEU A 265 25.51 -83.24 55.98
N VAL A 266 24.87 -82.32 56.71
CA VAL A 266 25.05 -82.16 58.15
C VAL A 266 24.63 -83.43 58.89
N ASP A 267 23.49 -84.02 58.54
CA ASP A 267 23.02 -85.26 59.17
C ASP A 267 23.92 -86.45 58.84
N GLY A 268 24.30 -86.65 57.58
CA GLY A 268 25.26 -87.70 57.21
C GLY A 268 26.62 -87.55 57.89
N ALA A 269 27.08 -86.31 58.16
CA ALA A 269 28.29 -86.07 58.92
C ALA A 269 28.15 -86.40 60.42
N LYS A 270 26.94 -86.31 61.00
CA LYS A 270 26.67 -86.81 62.35
C LYS A 270 26.67 -88.34 62.36
N ASP A 271 25.96 -88.97 61.43
CA ASP A 271 25.91 -90.44 61.31
C ASP A 271 27.31 -91.04 61.15
N LEU A 272 28.16 -90.43 60.31
CA LEU A 272 29.56 -90.85 60.14
C LEU A 272 30.37 -90.72 61.43
N ARG A 273 30.16 -89.64 62.20
CA ARG A 273 30.83 -89.43 63.48
C ARG A 273 30.40 -90.49 64.49
N ASP A 274 29.09 -90.74 64.57
CA ASP A 274 28.52 -91.70 65.51
C ASP A 274 29.01 -93.12 65.18
N GLY A 275 28.95 -93.53 63.90
CA GLY A 275 29.49 -94.81 63.46
C GLY A 275 31.00 -94.96 63.64
N ALA A 276 31.77 -93.87 63.55
CA ALA A 276 33.20 -93.88 63.89
C ALA A 276 33.43 -94.06 65.41
N GLY A 277 32.55 -93.50 66.24
CA GLY A 277 32.52 -93.74 67.69
C GLY A 277 32.23 -95.20 68.00
N ASP A 278 31.18 -95.77 67.41
CA ASP A 278 30.82 -97.18 67.56
C ASP A 278 31.95 -98.12 67.15
N LEU A 279 32.64 -97.82 66.04
CA LEU A 279 33.80 -98.58 65.59
C LEU A 279 34.96 -98.51 66.59
N PHE A 280 35.23 -97.33 67.17
CA PHE A 280 36.27 -97.16 68.17
C PHE A 280 35.98 -97.97 69.43
N ASP A 281 34.74 -97.92 69.93
CA ASP A 281 34.31 -98.69 71.10
C ASP A 281 34.36 -100.21 70.84
N GLY A 282 33.97 -100.64 69.63
CA GLY A 282 34.09 -102.02 69.18
C GLY A 282 35.54 -102.51 69.12
N LEU A 283 36.46 -101.68 68.61
CA LEU A 283 37.90 -101.96 68.64
C LEU A 283 38.44 -102.06 70.06
N GLY A 284 37.99 -101.19 70.97
CA GLY A 284 38.36 -101.27 72.40
C GLY A 284 37.87 -102.56 73.06
N THR A 285 36.67 -103.02 72.72
CA THR A 285 36.11 -104.30 73.19
C THR A 285 36.90 -105.48 72.63
N ALA A 286 37.22 -105.47 71.33
CA ALA A 286 38.01 -106.52 70.69
C ALA A 286 39.43 -106.62 71.26
N ALA A 287 40.06 -105.47 71.55
CA ALA A 287 41.37 -105.43 72.21
C ALA A 287 41.32 -106.06 73.61
N SER A 288 40.33 -105.67 74.43
CA SER A 288 40.13 -106.25 75.76
C SER A 288 39.91 -107.77 75.70
N GLY A 289 39.08 -108.24 74.76
CA GLY A 289 38.85 -109.66 74.57
C GLY A 289 40.08 -110.44 74.08
N ALA A 290 40.97 -109.79 73.32
CA ALA A 290 42.25 -110.38 72.93
C ALA A 290 43.21 -110.50 74.13
N ASP A 291 43.24 -109.50 75.01
CA ASP A 291 44.01 -109.55 76.26
C ASP A 291 43.50 -110.65 77.21
N ASP A 292 42.17 -110.79 77.33
CA ASP A 292 41.54 -111.88 78.10
C ASP A 292 41.89 -113.26 77.53
N LEU A 293 41.86 -113.41 76.19
CA LEU A 293 42.22 -114.66 75.53
C LEU A 293 43.71 -115.00 75.72
N ALA A 294 44.60 -114.00 75.64
CA ALA A 294 46.02 -114.17 75.89
C ALA A 294 46.26 -114.65 77.34
N THR A 295 45.60 -114.01 78.31
CA THR A 295 45.66 -114.42 79.72
C THR A 295 45.17 -115.85 79.91
N GLY A 296 44.02 -116.21 79.34
CA GLY A 296 43.49 -117.58 79.42
C GLY A 296 44.38 -118.62 78.74
N ALA A 297 45.11 -118.25 77.68
CA ALA A 297 46.08 -119.12 77.04
C ALA A 297 47.33 -119.35 77.92
N ASP A 298 47.81 -118.30 78.61
CA ASP A 298 48.90 -118.40 79.58
C ASP A 298 48.51 -119.27 80.79
N ASP A 299 47.28 -119.12 81.29
CA ASP A 299 46.71 -119.96 82.35
C ASP A 299 46.61 -121.43 81.90
N ALA A 300 46.11 -121.68 80.69
CA ALA A 300 46.01 -123.03 80.13
C ALA A 300 47.39 -123.69 79.94
N LEU A 301 48.39 -122.92 79.49
CA LEU A 301 49.78 -123.38 79.40
C LEU A 301 50.33 -123.75 80.78
N SER A 302 50.08 -122.91 81.79
CA SER A 302 50.51 -123.16 83.17
C SER A 302 49.85 -124.43 83.73
N GLY A 303 48.54 -124.59 83.56
CA GLY A 303 47.83 -125.81 83.98
C GLY A 303 48.27 -127.06 83.23
N ALA A 304 48.65 -126.95 81.95
CA ALA A 304 49.24 -128.06 81.19
C ALA A 304 50.62 -128.47 81.74
N GLN A 305 51.45 -127.50 82.14
CA GLN A 305 52.75 -127.76 82.79
C GLN A 305 52.57 -128.42 84.17
N GLU A 306 51.59 -127.97 84.96
CA GLU A 306 51.26 -128.60 86.25
C GLU A 306 50.77 -130.05 86.07
N LEU A 307 49.92 -130.30 85.05
CA LEU A 307 49.45 -131.65 84.73
C LEU A 307 50.60 -132.55 84.26
N GLU A 308 51.50 -132.03 83.41
CA GLU A 308 52.71 -132.73 82.98
C GLU A 308 53.59 -133.10 84.18
N GLN A 309 53.83 -132.15 85.08
CA GLN A 309 54.60 -132.37 86.31
C GLN A 309 53.93 -133.41 87.23
N GLY A 310 52.63 -133.30 87.48
CA GLY A 310 51.89 -134.27 88.29
C GLY A 310 51.83 -135.67 87.67
N ALA A 311 51.76 -135.77 86.34
CA ALA A 311 51.88 -137.05 85.63
C ALA A 311 53.30 -137.64 85.79
N GLY A 312 54.33 -136.80 85.75
CA GLY A 312 55.71 -137.18 86.08
C GLY A 312 55.85 -137.71 87.52
N ASP A 313 55.36 -136.97 88.51
CA ASP A 313 55.38 -137.37 89.93
C ASP A 313 54.63 -138.69 90.18
N LEU A 314 53.49 -138.89 89.50
CA LEU A 314 52.73 -140.13 89.57
C LEU A 314 53.52 -141.30 88.96
N ALA A 315 54.11 -141.11 87.78
CA ALA A 315 54.96 -142.12 87.16
C ALA A 315 56.12 -142.51 88.08
N ASP A 316 56.81 -141.52 88.67
CA ASP A 316 57.89 -141.73 89.63
C ASP A 316 57.44 -142.48 90.89
N SER A 317 56.21 -142.24 91.36
CA SER A 317 55.63 -142.93 92.53
C SER A 317 55.19 -144.37 92.25
N THR A 318 54.76 -144.67 91.01
CA THR A 318 54.31 -146.02 90.63
C THR A 318 55.46 -147.03 90.52
N GLY A 319 56.68 -146.59 90.20
CA GLY A 319 57.87 -147.45 90.16
C GLY A 319 58.14 -148.15 91.51
N PRO A 320 58.34 -147.40 92.60
CA PRO A 320 58.52 -147.96 93.94
C PRO A 320 57.35 -148.81 94.43
N LEU A 321 56.11 -148.48 94.03
CA LEU A 321 54.93 -149.29 94.36
C LEU A 321 54.93 -150.63 93.63
N ALA A 322 55.28 -150.65 92.34
CA ALA A 322 55.44 -151.88 91.58
C ALA A 322 56.57 -152.75 92.15
N ASP A 323 57.71 -152.14 92.53
CA ASP A 323 58.82 -152.82 93.19
C ASP A 323 58.42 -153.36 94.58
N GLY A 324 57.64 -152.60 95.35
CA GLY A 324 57.11 -153.00 96.64
C GLY A 324 56.11 -154.17 96.53
N ALA A 325 55.19 -154.11 95.56
CA ALA A 325 54.26 -155.19 95.27
C ALA A 325 54.99 -156.48 94.84
N ALA A 326 56.06 -156.36 94.03
CA ALA A 326 56.91 -157.48 93.66
C ALA A 326 57.64 -158.10 94.87
N LYS A 327 58.06 -157.28 95.85
CA LYS A 327 58.67 -157.77 97.11
C LYS A 327 57.70 -158.47 98.05
N VAL A 328 56.42 -158.07 98.09
CA VAL A 328 55.39 -158.75 98.92
C VAL A 328 54.96 -160.09 98.30
N ALA A 329 55.10 -160.24 96.98
CA ALA A 329 54.77 -161.46 96.25
C ALA A 329 55.88 -162.53 96.25
N ALA A 330 57.07 -162.24 96.80
CA ALA A 330 58.23 -163.13 96.88
C ALA A 330 58.43 -163.70 98.30
#